data_AF-A0A852YZE0-F1
#
_entry.id   AF-A0A852YZE0-F1
#
_cell.length_a   1.000
_cell.length_b   1.000
_cell.length_c   1.000
_cell.angle_alpha   90.00
_cell.angle_beta   90.00
_cell.angle_gamma   90.00
#
_symmetry.space_group_name_H-M   'P 1'
#
loop_
_entity.id
_entity.type
_entity.pdbx_description
1 polymer ?
#
loop_
_entity_poly.entity_id
_entity_poly.type
_entity_poly.pdbx_seq_one_letter_code
_entity_poly.pdbx_strand_id
1 'polypeptide(L)'
;MSGFRGDPRRLTEQADAFGEHAADAERAVAKLRDALESARDCWGADEVGERFAALHLPGVERALTALDELPARLGELGTKFSETAETYRRADDAAVERVDGVDGGQRERE
;
A
#
# COMPACT_ATOMS: atom_id res chain seq x y z
N MET A 1 5.05 -13.14 -31.66
CA MET A 1 4.10 -12.45 -30.76
C MET A 1 4.49 -12.75 -29.32
N SER A 2 5.25 -11.87 -28.65
CA SER A 2 5.41 -11.98 -27.19
C SER A 2 4.16 -11.37 -26.58
N GLY A 3 3.19 -12.21 -26.23
CA GLY A 3 2.07 -11.79 -25.39
C GLY A 3 2.61 -11.12 -24.13
N PHE A 4 1.87 -10.13 -23.61
CA PHE A 4 2.15 -9.46 -22.34
C PHE A 4 2.43 -10.50 -21.26
N ARG A 5 3.69 -10.86 -21.05
CA ARG A 5 4.12 -11.77 -20.00
C ARG A 5 4.26 -10.93 -18.73
N GLY A 6 3.15 -10.39 -18.26
CA GLY A 6 3.05 -9.95 -16.87
C GLY A 6 3.26 -11.20 -16.03
N ASP A 7 4.19 -11.16 -15.08
CA ASP A 7 4.39 -12.25 -14.13
C ASP A 7 3.45 -12.02 -12.95
N PRO A 8 2.32 -12.74 -12.84
CA PRO A 8 1.31 -12.49 -11.81
C PRO A 8 1.84 -12.82 -10.42
N ARG A 9 2.85 -13.70 -10.33
CA ARG A 9 3.51 -14.01 -9.05
C ARG A 9 4.29 -12.80 -8.57
N ARG A 10 5.10 -12.18 -9.44
CA ARG A 10 5.81 -10.93 -9.10
C ARG A 10 4.86 -9.78 -8.75
N LEU A 11 3.71 -9.67 -9.41
CA LEU A 11 2.71 -8.67 -9.06
C LEU A 11 2.13 -8.91 -7.66
N THR A 12 1.88 -10.18 -7.31
CA THR A 12 1.38 -10.54 -5.97
C THR A 12 2.45 -10.31 -4.90
N GLU A 13 3.70 -10.74 -5.13
CA GLU A 13 4.83 -10.50 -4.21
C GLU A 13 5.04 -9.00 -3.94
N GLN A 14 4.95 -8.17 -4.99
CA GLN A 14 5.06 -6.72 -4.83
C GLN A 14 3.86 -6.13 -4.10
N ALA A 15 2.65 -6.63 -4.33
CA ALA A 15 1.46 -6.19 -3.60
C ALA A 15 1.58 -6.46 -2.09
N ASP A 16 2.08 -7.64 -1.71
CA ASP A 16 2.30 -8.00 -0.31
C ASP A 16 3.34 -7.07 0.35
N ALA A 17 4.43 -6.74 -0.37
CA ALA A 17 5.42 -5.78 0.11
C ALA A 17 4.84 -4.39 0.39
N PHE A 18 3.89 -3.91 -0.43
CA PHE A 18 3.18 -2.66 -0.14
C PHE A 18 2.32 -2.75 1.12
N GLY A 19 1.72 -3.91 1.40
CA GLY A 19 1.00 -4.17 2.65
C GLY A 19 1.93 -4.10 3.87
N GLU A 20 3.11 -4.72 3.78
CA GLU A 20 4.14 -4.64 4.83
C GLU A 20 4.60 -3.19 5.05
N HIS A 21 4.90 -2.46 3.97
CA HIS A 21 5.29 -1.05 4.04
C HIS A 21 4.19 -0.15 4.61
N ALA A 22 2.92 -0.42 4.31
CA ALA A 22 1.79 0.29 4.89
C ALA A 22 1.74 0.07 6.41
N ALA A 23 1.88 -1.17 6.87
CA ALA A 23 1.91 -1.49 8.29
C ALA A 23 3.12 -0.89 9.00
N ASP A 24 4.29 -0.86 8.35
CA ASP A 24 5.49 -0.21 8.87
C ASP A 24 5.29 1.30 9.03
N ALA A 25 4.71 1.94 8.02
CA ALA A 25 4.38 3.36 8.05
C ALA A 25 3.40 3.68 9.18
N GLU A 26 2.35 2.87 9.37
CA GLU A 26 1.38 3.05 10.45
C GLU A 26 2.06 2.99 11.83
N ARG A 27 2.93 2.00 12.06
CA ARG A 27 3.69 1.88 13.32
C ARG A 27 4.64 3.06 13.53
N ALA A 28 5.29 3.54 12.48
CA ALA A 28 6.18 4.69 12.56
C ALA A 28 5.43 5.98 12.91
N VAL A 29 4.26 6.21 12.29
CA VAL A 29 3.40 7.37 12.57
C VAL A 29 2.85 7.32 13.99
N ALA A 30 2.36 6.17 14.44
CA ALA A 30 1.90 5.98 15.81
C ALA A 30 3.02 6.27 16.83
N LYS A 31 4.23 5.73 16.60
CA LYS A 31 5.37 5.97 17.48
C LYS A 31 5.80 7.44 17.50
N LEU A 32 5.74 8.13 16.36
CA LEU A 32 6.03 9.56 16.29
C LEU A 32 5.00 10.38 17.07
N ARG A 33 3.71 10.07 16.94
CA ARG A 33 2.64 10.71 17.70
C ARG A 33 2.82 10.54 19.20
N ASP A 34 3.08 9.32 19.66
CA ASP A 34 3.32 9.03 21.08
C ASP A 34 4.53 9.79 21.61
N ALA A 35 5.63 9.83 20.85
CA ALA A 35 6.82 10.58 21.23
C ALA A 35 6.54 12.08 21.34
N LEU A 36 5.79 12.66 20.39
CA LEU A 36 5.42 14.07 20.41
C LEU A 36 4.48 14.42 21.56
N GLU A 37 3.47 13.58 21.83
CA GLU A 37 2.56 13.77 22.95
C GLU A 37 3.30 13.65 24.29
N SER A 38 4.24 12.71 24.41
CA SER A 38 5.07 12.57 25.62
C SER A 38 5.99 13.78 25.87
N ALA A 39 6.36 14.49 24.79
CA ALA A 39 7.18 15.68 24.85
C ALA A 39 6.34 16.97 24.86
N ARG A 40 5.00 16.88 24.87
CA ARG A 40 4.16 18.08 24.95
C ARG A 40 4.48 18.84 26.24
N ASP A 41 4.31 20.15 26.19
CA ASP A 41 4.47 21.04 27.34
C ASP A 41 5.88 21.05 27.97
N CYS A 42 6.88 20.39 27.36
CA CYS A 42 8.27 20.38 27.84
C CYS A 42 8.95 21.76 27.81
N TRP A 43 8.33 22.72 27.12
CA TRP A 43 8.81 24.09 26.92
C TRP A 43 8.43 25.04 28.07
N GLY A 44 7.60 24.58 29.01
CA GLY A 44 7.08 25.40 30.11
C GLY A 44 5.86 26.25 29.71
N ALA A 45 5.15 26.74 30.73
CA ALA A 45 3.94 27.58 30.58
C ALA A 45 4.23 29.08 30.80
N ASP A 46 5.50 29.48 30.71
CA ASP A 46 5.86 30.91 30.72
C ASP A 46 5.67 31.52 29.32
N GLU A 47 5.80 32.85 29.22
CA GLU A 47 5.60 33.55 27.94
C GLU A 47 6.49 32.99 26.82
N VAL A 48 7.72 32.56 27.15
CA VAL A 48 8.66 32.01 26.16
C VAL A 48 8.21 30.63 25.70
N GLY A 49 7.80 29.76 26.63
CA GLY A 49 7.27 28.43 26.34
C GLY A 49 5.99 28.49 25.49
N GLU A 50 5.06 29.36 25.84
CA GLU A 50 3.82 29.59 25.10
C GLU A 50 4.09 30.12 23.67
N ARG A 51 5.00 31.09 23.54
CA ARG A 51 5.43 31.61 22.22
C ARG A 51 6.07 30.52 21.38
N PHE A 52 6.91 29.68 21.99
CA PHE A 52 7.58 28.59 21.29
C PHE A 52 6.56 27.58 20.77
N ALA A 53 5.64 27.14 21.64
CA ALA A 53 4.57 26.21 21.32
C ALA A 53 3.69 26.74 20.17
N ALA A 54 3.27 28.01 20.24
CA ALA A 54 2.48 28.66 19.20
C ALA A 54 3.18 28.69 17.83
N LEU A 55 4.51 28.77 17.79
CA LEU A 55 5.28 28.76 16.55
C LEU A 55 5.53 27.34 16.00
N HIS A 56 5.69 26.34 16.87
CA HIS A 56 6.17 25.01 16.47
C HIS A 56 5.03 23.98 16.31
N LEU A 57 4.04 23.97 17.20
CA LEU A 57 2.95 22.97 17.16
C LEU A 57 2.19 22.95 15.83
N PRO A 58 1.88 24.09 15.18
CA PRO A 58 1.21 24.06 13.87
C PRO A 58 2.04 23.40 12.76
N GLY A 59 3.37 23.41 12.86
CA GLY A 59 4.25 22.70 11.94
C GLY A 59 4.21 21.19 12.18
N VAL A 60 4.22 20.79 13.44
CA VAL A 60 4.12 19.40 13.87
C VAL A 60 2.79 18.78 13.43
N GLU A 61 1.66 19.46 13.69
CA GLU A 61 0.32 18.99 13.30
C GLU A 61 0.18 18.79 11.79
N ARG A 62 0.70 19.73 10.98
CA ARG A 62 0.72 19.58 9.52
C ARG A 62 1.55 18.39 9.07
N ALA A 63 2.71 18.16 9.69
CA ALA A 63 3.57 17.04 9.35
C ALA A 63 2.90 15.70 9.70
N LEU A 64 2.29 15.60 10.89
CA LEU A 64 1.54 14.41 11.31
C LEU A 64 0.35 14.13 10.39
N THR A 65 -0.43 15.16 10.06
CA THR A 65 -1.57 15.03 9.14
C THR A 65 -1.14 14.51 7.77
N ALA A 66 -0.03 15.02 7.22
CA ALA A 66 0.49 14.55 5.95
C ALA A 66 1.00 13.09 6.00
N LEU A 67 1.52 12.66 7.15
CA LEU A 67 1.99 11.29 7.35
C LEU A 67 0.86 10.28 7.59
N ASP A 68 -0.28 10.71 8.14
CA ASP A 68 -1.43 9.84 8.39
C ASP A 68 -2.03 9.25 7.10
N GLU A 69 -1.88 9.94 5.97
CA GLU A 69 -2.38 9.47 4.68
C GLU A 69 -1.46 8.41 4.04
N LEU A 70 -0.20 8.30 4.48
CA LEU A 70 0.80 7.46 3.83
C LEU A 70 0.47 5.96 3.94
N PRO A 71 0.11 5.39 5.11
CA PRO A 71 -0.26 3.97 5.21
C PRO A 71 -1.43 3.61 4.29
N ALA A 72 -2.47 4.44 4.26
CA ALA A 72 -3.64 4.23 3.43
C ALA A 72 -3.27 4.19 1.93
N ARG A 73 -2.46 5.16 1.47
CA ARG A 73 -2.00 5.22 0.07
C ARG A 73 -1.15 4.00 -0.31
N LEU A 74 -0.29 3.52 0.59
CA LEU A 74 0.51 2.30 0.35
C LEU A 74 -0.40 1.06 0.26
N GLY A 75 -1.38 0.93 1.16
CA GLY A 75 -2.34 -0.17 1.13
C GLY A 75 -3.23 -0.18 -0.13
N GLU A 76 -3.66 1.00 -0.60
CA GLU A 76 -4.40 1.14 -1.85
C GLU A 76 -3.58 0.72 -3.07
N LEU A 77 -2.29 1.05 -3.10
CA LEU A 77 -1.39 0.61 -4.16
C LEU A 77 -1.24 -0.91 -4.15
N GLY A 78 -0.98 -1.51 -2.99
CA GLY A 78 -0.91 -2.97 -2.85
C GLY A 78 -2.18 -3.66 -3.34
N THR A 79 -3.36 -3.16 -2.94
CA THR A 79 -4.66 -3.68 -3.40
C THR A 79 -4.79 -3.68 -4.93
N LYS A 80 -4.43 -2.56 -5.57
CA LYS A 80 -4.47 -2.45 -7.05
C LYS A 80 -3.53 -3.44 -7.74
N PHE A 81 -2.35 -3.69 -7.17
CA PHE A 81 -1.43 -4.71 -7.71
C PHE A 81 -2.00 -6.12 -7.58
N SER A 82 -2.61 -6.47 -6.43
CA SER A 82 -3.29 -7.76 -6.25
C SER A 82 -4.46 -7.95 -7.21
N GLU A 83 -5.32 -6.94 -7.37
CA GLU A 83 -6.44 -6.97 -8.33
C GLU A 83 -5.95 -7.16 -9.77
N THR A 84 -4.84 -6.51 -10.13
CA THR A 84 -4.21 -6.67 -11.44
C THR A 84 -3.67 -8.09 -11.62
N ALA A 85 -3.00 -8.65 -10.61
CA ALA A 85 -2.49 -10.02 -10.65
C ALA A 85 -3.63 -11.06 -10.79
N GLU A 86 -4.75 -10.84 -10.10
CA GLU A 86 -5.96 -11.66 -10.25
C GLU A 86 -6.56 -11.56 -11.65
N THR A 87 -6.61 -10.37 -12.22
CA THR A 87 -7.12 -10.16 -13.58
C THR A 87 -6.29 -10.92 -14.60
N TYR A 88 -4.96 -10.90 -14.47
CA TYR A 88 -4.06 -11.69 -15.31
C TYR A 88 -4.32 -13.20 -15.16
N ARG A 89 -4.41 -13.71 -13.93
CA ARG A 89 -4.70 -15.14 -13.68
C ARG A 89 -6.00 -15.59 -14.34
N ARG A 90 -7.10 -14.84 -14.17
CA ARG A 90 -8.39 -15.16 -14.77
C ARG A 90 -8.33 -15.18 -16.30
N ALA A 91 -7.58 -14.25 -16.90
CA ALA A 91 -7.41 -14.19 -18.35
C ALA A 91 -6.61 -15.39 -18.90
N ASP A 92 -5.57 -15.82 -18.18
CA ASP A 92 -4.79 -17.01 -18.51
C ASP A 92 -5.63 -18.30 -18.37
N ASP A 93 -6.37 -18.46 -17.26
CA ASP A 93 -7.24 -19.62 -17.04
C ASP A 93 -8.32 -19.74 -18.14
N ALA A 94 -8.95 -18.64 -18.52
CA ALA A 94 -9.94 -18.60 -19.60
C ALA A 94 -9.31 -18.85 -21.00
N ALA A 95 -8.00 -18.65 -21.16
CA ALA A 95 -7.30 -19.03 -22.39
C ALA A 95 -7.00 -20.54 -22.40
N VAL A 96 -6.60 -21.11 -21.26
CA VAL A 96 -6.36 -22.56 -21.11
C VAL A 96 -7.64 -23.34 -21.40
N GLU A 97 -8.78 -22.97 -20.78
CA GLU A 97 -10.07 -23.64 -21.00
C GLU A 97 -10.49 -23.64 -22.48
N ARG A 98 -10.23 -22.54 -23.20
CA ARG A 98 -10.53 -22.44 -24.64
C ARG A 98 -9.64 -23.34 -25.47
N VAL A 99 -8.36 -23.46 -25.13
CA VAL A 99 -7.42 -24.33 -25.84
C VAL A 99 -7.76 -25.81 -25.60
N ASP A 100 -8.03 -26.19 -24.36
CA ASP A 100 -8.42 -27.56 -24.00
C ASP A 100 -9.74 -27.97 -24.68
N GLY A 101 -10.72 -27.06 -24.75
CA GLY A 101 -11.97 -27.29 -25.46
C GLY A 101 -11.80 -27.46 -26.98
N VAL A 102 -10.84 -26.75 -27.59
CA VAL A 102 -10.52 -26.90 -29.01
C VAL A 102 -9.80 -28.22 -29.29
N ASP A 103 -8.84 -28.61 -28.44
CA ASP A 103 -8.08 -29.85 -28.61
C ASP A 103 -8.95 -31.10 -28.36
N GLY A 104 -9.86 -31.04 -27.37
CA GLY A 104 -10.86 -32.10 -27.14
C GLY A 104 -11.83 -32.29 -28.31
N GLY A 105 -12.28 -31.18 -28.93
CA GLY A 105 -13.15 -31.23 -30.11
C GLY A 105 -12.45 -31.70 -31.39
N GLN A 106 -11.11 -31.70 -31.44
CA GLN A 106 -10.34 -32.23 -32.57
C GLN A 106 -10.12 -33.74 -32.46
N ARG A 107 -9.98 -34.28 -31.24
CA ARG A 107 -9.80 -35.73 -30.99
C ARG A 107 -11.07 -36.57 -31.15
N GLU A 108 -12.25 -35.97 -31.05
CA GLU A 108 -13.53 -36.65 -31.33
C GLU A 108 -13.89 -36.73 -32.83
N ARG A 109 -13.06 -36.13 -33.71
CA ARG A 109 -13.27 -36.05 -35.17
C ARG A 109 -12.24 -36.85 -36.00
N GLU A 110 -11.51 -37.77 -35.38
CA GLU A 110 -10.66 -38.78 -36.01
C GLU A 110 -11.15 -40.19 -35.66
#